data_AF-A0A1Y3ARE6-F1
#
_entry.id   AF-A0A1Y3ARE6-F1
#
_cell.length_a   1.000
_cell.length_b   1.000
_cell.length_c   1.000
_cell.angle_alpha   90.00
_cell.angle_beta   90.00
_cell.angle_gamma   90.00
#
_symmetry.space_group_name_H-M   'P 1'
#
loop_
_entity.id
_entity.type
_entity.pdbx_description
1 polymer ?
#
loop_
_entity_poly.entity_id
_entity_poly.type
_entity_poly.pdbx_seq_one_letter_code
_entity_poly.pdbx_strand_id
1 'polypeptide(L)' 'MANKTVKDALTVHGTNPQYLIEKIIRTRIYECRYWKEECFGLTAELVVDKGSELRYIGGSYGGNIKTTPFL' A
#
# COMPACT_ATOMS: atom_id res chain seq x y z
N MET A 1 0.33 -9.80 13.05
CA MET A 1 0.59 -8.44 12.54
C MET A 1 -0.35 -8.21 11.37
N ALA A 2 -1.09 -7.10 11.35
CA ALA A 2 -2.20 -6.89 10.41
C ALA A 2 -1.76 -6.72 8.94
N ASN A 3 -0.57 -6.13 8.69
CA ASN A 3 -0.10 -5.81 7.34
C ASN A 3 0.77 -6.92 6.71
N LYS A 4 0.56 -8.19 7.10
CA LYS A 4 1.30 -9.32 6.52
C LYS A 4 0.64 -9.73 5.20
N THR A 5 1.45 -10.10 4.21
CA THR A 5 0.96 -10.72 2.98
C THR A 5 0.08 -11.93 3.28
N VAL A 6 -1.04 -12.04 2.56
CA VAL A 6 -1.98 -13.17 2.66
C VAL A 6 -1.26 -14.49 2.35
N LYS A 7 -1.73 -15.59 2.95
CA LYS A 7 -0.99 -16.87 2.97
C LYS A 7 -0.91 -17.56 1.61
N ASP A 8 -1.91 -17.33 0.78
CA ASP A 8 -2.10 -17.87 -0.56
C ASP A 8 -1.45 -17.00 -1.65
N ALA A 9 -0.85 -15.87 -1.29
CA ALA A 9 -0.13 -15.04 -2.24
C ALA A 9 1.08 -15.79 -2.82
N LEU A 10 1.20 -15.75 -4.14
CA LEU A 10 2.38 -16.23 -4.85
C LEU A 10 3.57 -15.31 -4.60
N THR A 11 4.77 -15.88 -4.70
CA THR A 11 5.99 -15.08 -4.73
C THR A 11 6.11 -14.36 -6.06
N VAL A 12 6.66 -13.15 -6.03
CA VAL A 12 6.89 -12.32 -7.22
C VAL A 12 8.37 -11.96 -7.25
N HIS A 13 9.03 -12.17 -8.39
CA HIS A 13 10.48 -12.01 -8.53
C HIS A 13 11.30 -12.75 -7.44
N GLY A 14 10.85 -13.94 -7.03
CA GLY A 14 11.53 -14.77 -6.02
C GLY A 14 11.45 -14.24 -4.58
N THR A 15 10.60 -13.24 -4.31
CA THR A 15 10.45 -12.65 -2.98
C THR A 15 8.98 -12.47 -2.61
N ASN A 16 8.71 -12.03 -1.37
CA ASN A 16 7.38 -11.61 -0.97
C ASN A 16 6.97 -10.40 -1.83
N PRO A 17 5.77 -10.39 -2.44
CA PRO A 17 5.35 -9.30 -3.32
C PRO A 17 5.39 -7.91 -2.67
N GLN A 18 5.16 -7.81 -1.35
CA GLN A 18 5.30 -6.52 -0.66
C GLN A 18 6.74 -5.99 -0.67
N TYR A 19 7.75 -6.86 -0.76
CA TYR A 19 9.15 -6.47 -0.64
C TYR A 19 9.73 -5.80 -1.90
N LEU A 20 8.92 -5.69 -2.96
CA LEU A 20 9.23 -4.86 -4.12
C LEU A 20 9.27 -3.37 -3.77
N ILE A 21 8.62 -2.96 -2.67
CA ILE A 21 8.68 -1.61 -2.11
C ILE A 21 9.65 -1.61 -0.94
N GLU A 22 10.51 -0.59 -0.80
CA GLU A 22 11.51 -0.52 0.28
C GLU A 22 10.88 -0.50 1.67
N LYS A 23 11.58 -1.09 2.65
CA LYS A 23 11.10 -1.19 4.03
C LYS A 23 10.66 0.15 4.62
N ILE A 24 11.42 1.22 4.38
CA ILE A 24 11.13 2.56 4.92
C ILE A 24 9.81 3.09 4.35
N ILE A 25 9.58 2.92 3.05
CA ILE A 25 8.34 3.36 2.38
C ILE A 25 7.15 2.55 2.89
N ARG A 26 7.27 1.22 2.99
CA ARG A 26 6.18 0.37 3.54
C ARG A 26 5.77 0.79 4.95
N THR A 27 6.74 1.11 5.81
CA THR A 27 6.44 1.64 7.15
C THR A 27 5.64 2.94 7.06
N ARG A 28 6.00 3.86 6.15
CA ARG A 28 5.25 5.11 5.94
C ARG A 28 3.85 4.88 5.39
N ILE A 29 3.66 3.92 4.48
CA ILE A 29 2.34 3.51 3.99
C ILE A 29 1.49 3.04 5.18
N TYR A 30 2.00 2.11 6.00
CA TYR A 30 1.25 1.56 7.13
C TYR A 30 0.91 2.58 8.22
N GLU A 31 1.70 3.63 8.36
CA GLU A 31 1.48 4.69 9.33
C GLU A 31 0.52 5.78 8.84
N CYS A 32 0.33 5.93 7.52
CA CYS A 32 -0.44 7.01 6.95
C CYS A 32 -1.94 6.85 7.22
N ARG A 33 -2.66 7.99 7.18
CA ARG A 33 -4.09 8.04 7.46
C ARG A 33 -4.89 7.22 6.44
N TYR A 34 -4.57 7.36 5.17
CA TYR A 34 -5.26 6.67 4.08
C TYR A 34 -5.21 5.15 4.25
N TRP A 35 -4.05 4.57 4.57
CA TRP A 35 -3.94 3.13 4.82
C TRP A 35 -4.81 2.65 5.98
N LYS A 36 -4.85 3.41 7.08
CA LYS A 36 -5.58 3.03 8.30
C LYS A 36 -7.09 3.18 8.17
N GLU A 37 -7.56 4.19 7.42
CA GLU A 37 -8.98 4.50 7.26
C GLU A 37 -9.58 3.79 6.03
N GLU A 38 -8.86 3.75 4.92
CA GLU A 38 -9.40 3.35 3.62
C GLU A 38 -8.92 1.97 3.14
N CYS A 39 -7.73 1.52 3.57
CA CYS A 39 -7.16 0.23 3.15
C CYS A 39 -7.35 -0.89 4.17
N PHE A 40 -7.95 -0.61 5.34
CA PHE A 40 -8.16 -1.63 6.37
C PHE A 40 -9.22 -2.65 5.93
N GLY A 41 -8.81 -3.92 5.80
CA GLY A 41 -9.71 -5.00 5.37
C GLY A 41 -10.11 -4.92 3.89
N LEU A 42 -9.39 -4.14 3.08
CA LEU A 42 -9.68 -3.98 1.66
C LEU A 42 -9.47 -5.30 0.90
N THR A 43 -10.47 -5.70 0.12
CA THR A 43 -10.44 -6.91 -0.71
C THR A 43 -10.17 -6.57 -2.17
N ALA A 44 -9.81 -7.57 -2.98
CA ALA A 44 -9.54 -7.37 -4.41
C ALA A 44 -10.71 -6.71 -5.17
N GLU A 45 -11.94 -7.00 -4.78
CA GLU A 45 -13.15 -6.41 -5.39
C GLU A 45 -13.30 -4.93 -5.05
N LEU A 46 -13.01 -4.53 -3.80
CA LEU A 46 -13.18 -3.16 -3.31
C LEU A 46 -12.05 -2.20 -3.73
N VAL A 47 -10.93 -2.74 -4.24
CA VAL A 47 -9.80 -1.93 -4.72
C VAL A 47 -10.23 -1.02 -5.87
N VAL A 48 -11.14 -1.46 -6.74
CA VAL A 48 -11.59 -0.65 -7.89
C VAL A 48 -12.31 0.63 -7.44
N ASP A 49 -13.10 0.56 -6.38
CA ASP A 49 -13.83 1.70 -5.84
C ASP A 49 -12.84 2.78 -5.36
N LYS A 50 -11.84 2.37 -4.57
CA LYS A 50 -10.77 3.27 -4.11
C LYS A 50 -9.91 3.80 -5.24
N GLY A 51 -9.61 2.97 -6.24
CA GLY A 51 -8.88 3.37 -7.43
C GLY A 51 -9.60 4.45 -8.24
N SER A 52 -10.93 4.38 -8.33
CA SER A 52 -11.75 5.36 -9.08
C SER A 52 -11.74 6.77 -8.46
N GLU A 53 -11.50 6.87 -7.15
CA GLU A 53 -11.45 8.14 -6.42
C GLU A 53 -10.08 8.84 -6.52
N LEU A 54 -9.06 8.16 -7.02
CA LEU A 54 -7.71 8.70 -7.15
C LEU A 54 -7.66 9.83 -8.20
N ARG A 55 -7.05 10.96 -7.81
CA ARG A 55 -6.98 12.16 -8.65
C ARG A 55 -5.61 12.42 -9.28
N TYR A 56 -4.59 11.70 -8.82
CA TYR A 56 -3.22 11.90 -9.25
C TYR A 56 -2.41 10.63 -9.02
N ILE A 57 -1.34 10.49 -9.79
CA ILE A 57 -0.36 9.43 -9.68
C ILE A 57 0.86 10.01 -8.95
N GLY A 58 1.43 9.24 -8.03
CA GLY A 58 2.59 9.68 -7.27
C GLY A 58 3.17 8.58 -6.40
N GLY A 59 4.38 8.83 -5.89
CA GLY A 59 5.04 7.95 -4.95
C GLY A 59 4.99 8.51 -3.54
N SER A 60 6.17 8.89 -3.05
CA SER A 60 6.34 9.62 -1.78
C SER A 60 6.78 11.06 -2.04
N TYR A 61 6.43 11.99 -1.14
CA TYR A 61 6.74 13.41 -1.27
C TYR A 61 7.09 14.06 0.07
N GLY A 62 7.81 15.20 -0.01
CA GLY A 62 8.26 15.98 1.14
C GLY A 62 9.37 15.31 1.96
N GLY A 63 10.01 16.07 2.84
CA GLY A 63 11.14 15.60 3.66
C GLY A 63 10.80 14.47 4.64
N ASN A 64 9.53 14.32 5.01
CA ASN A 64 9.05 13.26 5.92
C ASN A 64 8.62 11.98 5.19
N ILE A 65 8.81 11.87 3.86
CA ILE A 65 8.41 10.71 3.05
C ILE A 65 6.92 10.40 3.25
N LYS A 66 6.06 11.40 3.02
CA LYS A 66 4.60 11.17 3.04
C LYS A 66 4.24 10.39 1.78
N THR A 67 3.43 9.35 1.91
CA THR A 67 2.96 8.59 0.74
C THR A 67 1.70 9.22 0.16
N THR A 68 1.57 9.16 -1.16
CA THR A 68 0.33 9.53 -1.84
C THR A 68 -0.69 8.38 -1.78
N PRO A 69 -2.00 8.62 -1.89
CA PRO A 69 -3.00 7.54 -1.92
C PRO A 69 -2.82 6.54 -3.07
N PHE A 70 -2.14 6.94 -4.16
CA PHE A 70 -1.81 6.04 -5.26
C PHE A 70 -0.76 4.98 -4.87
N LEU A 71 0.11 5.28 -3.89
CA LEU A 71 1.20 4.42 -3.41
C LEU A 71 0.90 3.84 -2.01
#